data_AF-A0A843BPR3-F1
#
_entry.id   AF-A0A843BPR3-F1
#
_cell.length_a   1.000
_cell.length_b   1.000
_cell.length_c   1.000
_cell.angle_alpha   90.00
_cell.angle_beta   90.00
_cell.angle_gamma   90.00
#
_symmetry.space_group_name_H-M   'P 1'
#
loop_
_entity.id
_entity.type
_entity.pdbx_description
1 polymer ?
#
loop_
_entity_poly.entity_id
_entity_poly.type
_entity_poly.pdbx_seq_one_letter_code
_entity_poly.pdbx_strand_id
1 'polypeptide(L)'
;MLEKDREKREKIFSYLLEAVQKVFPEDVLCFLIHGSMVKGGLIEGFSDLDVQVFLKESSFDEFDLKLEKCMKIQNLVGNLDAPQIGAQYLQMYFYNPNNMPDWYTPPIKGSYKILFGKLPKELDFSEENFKIRMIKSLKGLPAEVSTTIRSFADCLDKTVYRRTRLIATKIFPIMYSLLSYDLEHPNEIWAKTKFEALDLFCQKYENENISEFFNLIQLLAKDHNDLELMKQAFFVGVEFLKEAAKISEKIKI
;
A
#
# COMPACT_ATOMS: atom_id res chain seq x y z
N MET A 1 14.56 2.86 -14.70
CA MET A 1 13.21 3.02 -15.28
C MET A 1 13.37 3.67 -16.64
N LEU A 2 12.87 3.05 -17.71
CA LEU A 2 13.02 3.61 -19.05
C LEU A 2 12.12 4.84 -19.20
N GLU A 3 12.58 5.84 -19.95
CA GLU A 3 11.86 7.12 -20.15
C GLU A 3 10.45 6.93 -20.72
N LYS A 4 10.27 5.88 -21.55
CA LYS A 4 8.97 5.47 -22.11
C LYS A 4 7.96 5.02 -21.04
N ASP A 5 8.41 4.42 -19.95
CA ASP A 5 7.51 3.97 -18.87
C ASP A 5 7.01 5.15 -18.04
N ARG A 6 7.82 6.21 -17.95
CA ARG A 6 7.44 7.46 -17.26
C ARG A 6 6.33 8.19 -18.02
N GLU A 7 6.46 8.35 -19.33
CA GLU A 7 5.43 9.03 -20.14
C GLU A 7 4.09 8.29 -20.09
N LYS A 8 4.10 6.96 -20.18
CA LYS A 8 2.88 6.14 -20.04
C LYS A 8 2.20 6.33 -18.68
N ARG A 9 2.98 6.36 -17.59
CA ARG A 9 2.45 6.60 -16.24
C ARG A 9 1.80 7.96 -16.11
N GLU A 10 2.46 9.02 -16.56
CA GLU A 10 1.89 10.37 -16.49
C GLU A 10 0.59 10.48 -17.30
N LYS A 11 0.47 9.81 -18.46
CA LYS A 11 -0.78 9.74 -19.23
C LYS A 11 -1.91 9.07 -18.43
N ILE A 12 -1.63 7.94 -17.77
CA ILE A 12 -2.62 7.26 -16.92
C ILE A 12 -3.01 8.14 -15.73
N PHE A 13 -2.05 8.83 -15.12
CA PHE A 13 -2.32 9.72 -13.99
C PHE A 13 -3.21 10.89 -14.39
N SER A 14 -2.95 11.53 -15.53
CA SER A 14 -3.81 12.58 -16.09
C SER A 14 -5.22 12.06 -16.37
N TYR A 15 -5.33 10.89 -17.01
CA TYR A 15 -6.62 10.26 -17.28
C TYR A 15 -7.44 9.98 -16.01
N LEU A 16 -6.81 9.48 -14.94
CA LEU A 16 -7.48 9.24 -13.66
C LEU A 16 -7.94 10.54 -13.01
N LEU A 17 -7.10 11.59 -13.04
CA LEU A 17 -7.47 12.91 -12.53
C LEU A 17 -8.66 13.49 -13.30
N GLU A 18 -8.63 13.43 -14.63
CA GLU A 18 -9.74 13.88 -15.49
C GLU A 18 -11.04 13.13 -15.20
N ALA A 19 -10.96 11.80 -15.02
CA ALA A 19 -12.11 10.99 -14.66
C ALA A 19 -12.71 11.41 -13.31
N VAL A 20 -11.87 11.67 -12.32
CA VAL A 20 -12.31 12.17 -11.01
C VAL A 20 -12.94 13.55 -11.13
N GLN A 21 -12.28 14.50 -11.80
CA GLN A 21 -12.79 15.86 -11.98
C GLN A 21 -14.11 15.88 -12.78
N LYS A 22 -14.29 14.97 -13.73
CA LYS A 22 -15.56 14.83 -14.46
C LYS A 22 -16.73 14.44 -13.54
N VAL A 23 -16.48 13.61 -12.52
CA VAL A 23 -17.50 13.17 -11.57
C VAL A 23 -17.69 14.17 -10.41
N PHE A 24 -16.62 14.87 -10.05
CA PHE A 24 -16.51 15.78 -8.89
C PHE A 24 -15.94 17.17 -9.27
N PRO A 25 -16.55 17.93 -10.20
CA PRO A 25 -15.91 19.10 -10.84
C PRO A 25 -15.49 20.21 -9.87
N GLU A 26 -16.17 20.33 -8.73
CA GLU A 26 -15.89 21.36 -7.73
C GLU A 26 -15.58 20.79 -6.35
N ASP A 27 -15.61 19.46 -6.21
CA ASP A 27 -15.53 18.78 -4.91
C ASP A 27 -14.14 18.21 -4.63
N VAL A 28 -13.26 18.13 -5.62
CA VAL A 28 -11.88 17.65 -5.41
C VAL A 28 -11.04 18.68 -4.67
N LEU A 29 -10.65 18.34 -3.44
CA LEU A 29 -9.73 19.12 -2.62
C LEU A 29 -8.27 18.76 -2.92
N CYS A 30 -7.99 17.47 -3.11
CA CYS A 30 -6.66 16.96 -3.41
C CYS A 30 -6.77 15.62 -4.15
N PHE A 31 -5.93 15.45 -5.17
CA PHE A 31 -5.68 14.16 -5.83
C PHE A 31 -4.20 13.85 -5.70
N LEU A 32 -3.89 12.71 -5.09
CA LEU A 32 -2.51 12.25 -4.96
C LEU A 32 -2.37 10.78 -5.36
N ILE A 33 -1.18 10.46 -5.85
CA ILE A 33 -0.71 9.10 -6.06
C ILE A 33 0.31 8.76 -4.98
N HIS A 34 0.37 7.51 -4.53
CA HIS A 34 1.32 7.07 -3.52
C HIS A 34 1.83 5.64 -3.78
N GLY A 35 2.54 5.09 -2.79
CA GLY A 35 3.03 3.72 -2.87
C GLY A 35 4.25 3.57 -3.78
N SER A 36 4.49 2.34 -4.26
CA SER A 36 5.70 2.01 -5.05
C SER A 36 5.78 2.73 -6.40
N MET A 37 4.67 3.22 -6.95
CA MET A 37 4.67 3.99 -8.18
C MET A 37 5.39 5.33 -8.04
N VAL A 38 5.34 5.93 -6.84
CA VAL A 38 6.02 7.18 -6.52
C VAL A 38 7.36 6.91 -5.85
N LYS A 39 7.35 6.06 -4.81
CA LYS A 39 8.53 5.78 -3.99
C LYS A 39 9.59 4.92 -4.67
N GLY A 40 9.24 4.23 -5.76
CA GLY A 40 10.07 3.16 -6.31
C GLY A 40 9.91 1.84 -5.54
N GLY A 41 10.57 0.79 -6.05
CA GLY A 41 10.34 -0.58 -5.56
C GLY A 41 9.03 -1.19 -6.10
N LEU A 42 8.67 -0.85 -7.34
CA LEU A 42 7.57 -1.52 -8.03
C LEU A 42 8.00 -2.96 -8.35
N ILE A 43 7.13 -3.89 -7.98
CA ILE A 43 7.22 -5.31 -8.29
C ILE A 43 6.01 -5.62 -9.16
N GLU A 44 6.27 -5.93 -10.43
CA GLU A 44 5.24 -6.28 -11.41
C GLU A 44 4.41 -7.47 -10.91
N GLY A 45 3.10 -7.42 -11.12
CA GLY A 45 2.20 -8.45 -10.59
C GLY A 45 2.10 -8.50 -9.06
N PHE A 46 2.70 -7.56 -8.30
CA PHE A 46 2.57 -7.48 -6.83
C PHE A 46 2.32 -6.07 -6.29
N SER A 47 2.56 -5.05 -7.09
CA SER A 47 2.30 -3.65 -6.74
C SER A 47 1.00 -3.17 -7.35
N ASP A 48 0.32 -2.27 -6.65
CA ASP A 48 -0.89 -1.62 -7.12
C ASP A 48 -0.61 -0.15 -7.48
N LEU A 49 -1.54 0.45 -8.23
CA LEU A 49 -1.60 1.88 -8.45
C LEU A 49 -2.48 2.49 -7.37
N ASP A 50 -1.84 3.03 -6.34
CA ASP A 50 -2.52 3.60 -5.19
C ASP A 50 -2.80 5.10 -5.38
N VAL A 51 -4.07 5.46 -5.27
CA VAL A 51 -4.59 6.82 -5.45
C VAL A 51 -5.43 7.19 -4.24
N GLN A 52 -5.22 8.38 -3.70
CA GLN A 52 -6.11 8.98 -2.72
C GLN A 52 -6.71 10.26 -3.26
N VAL A 53 -8.02 10.40 -3.08
CA VAL A 53 -8.80 11.55 -3.50
C VAL A 53 -9.51 12.12 -2.29
N PHE A 54 -9.18 13.35 -1.92
CA PHE A 54 -9.85 14.07 -0.84
C PHE A 54 -10.95 14.93 -1.45
N LEU A 55 -12.16 14.73 -0.98
CA LEU A 55 -13.36 15.38 -1.50
C LEU A 55 -14.03 16.23 -0.42
N LYS A 56 -14.81 17.23 -0.84
CA LYS A 56 -15.75 17.94 0.03
C LYS A 56 -16.81 16.99 0.60
N GLU A 57 -17.34 17.33 1.77
CA GLU A 57 -18.40 16.58 2.45
C GLU A 57 -19.66 16.38 1.57
N SER A 58 -19.96 17.32 0.67
CA SER A 58 -21.07 17.22 -0.30
C SER A 58 -21.01 16.01 -1.24
N SER A 59 -19.85 15.36 -1.37
CA SER A 59 -19.68 14.13 -2.16
C SER A 59 -20.11 12.85 -1.43
N PHE A 60 -20.36 12.93 -0.13
CA PHE A 60 -20.71 11.81 0.74
C PHE A 60 -22.18 11.87 1.16
N ASP A 61 -22.74 10.73 1.54
CA ASP A 61 -24.01 10.59 2.24
C ASP A 61 -23.79 10.09 3.67
N GLU A 62 -24.85 9.63 4.35
CA GLU A 62 -24.78 9.13 5.72
C GLU A 62 -23.93 7.86 5.91
N PHE A 63 -23.64 7.13 4.83
CA PHE A 63 -22.85 5.91 4.87
C PHE A 63 -21.44 6.15 4.37
N ASP A 64 -21.28 6.67 3.15
CA ASP A 64 -19.98 6.90 2.50
C ASP A 64 -20.13 7.74 1.22
N LEU A 65 -19.20 7.61 0.27
CA LEU A 65 -19.26 8.19 -1.06
C LEU A 65 -20.55 7.78 -1.76
N LYS A 66 -21.28 8.78 -2.29
CA LYS A 66 -22.57 8.56 -2.95
C LYS A 66 -22.46 7.49 -4.03
N LEU A 67 -23.30 6.44 -3.94
CA LEU A 67 -23.26 5.28 -4.85
C LEU A 67 -23.29 5.66 -6.33
N GLU A 68 -24.11 6.65 -6.71
CA GLU A 68 -24.18 7.17 -8.08
C GLU A 68 -22.84 7.71 -8.60
N LYS A 69 -22.01 8.28 -7.72
CA LYS A 69 -20.68 8.79 -8.03
C LYS A 69 -19.69 7.65 -8.16
N CYS A 70 -19.77 6.64 -7.28
CA CYS A 70 -18.99 5.41 -7.38
C CYS A 70 -19.19 4.72 -8.73
N MET A 71 -20.44 4.55 -9.16
CA MET A 71 -20.77 3.94 -10.45
C MET A 71 -20.24 4.75 -11.64
N LYS A 72 -20.30 6.09 -11.58
CA LYS A 72 -19.74 6.96 -12.62
C LYS A 72 -18.21 6.84 -12.71
N ILE A 73 -17.51 6.80 -11.57
CA ILE A 73 -16.07 6.58 -11.56
C ILE A 73 -15.74 5.21 -12.15
N GLN A 74 -16.40 4.15 -11.68
CA GLN A 74 -16.13 2.79 -12.14
C GLN A 74 -16.37 2.66 -13.65
N ASN A 75 -17.42 3.25 -14.19
CA ASN A 75 -17.67 3.26 -15.63
C ASN A 75 -16.58 3.99 -16.43
N LEU A 76 -15.99 5.04 -15.86
CA LEU A 76 -14.89 5.76 -16.51
C LEU A 76 -13.62 4.91 -16.47
N VAL A 77 -13.19 4.45 -15.29
CA VAL A 77 -11.85 3.86 -15.10
C VAL A 77 -11.81 2.33 -15.19
N GLY A 78 -12.95 1.66 -15.30
CA GLY A 78 -13.07 0.19 -15.18
C GLY A 78 -12.35 -0.60 -16.27
N ASN A 79 -12.07 0.03 -17.42
CA ASN A 79 -11.31 -0.57 -18.52
C ASN A 79 -9.82 -0.16 -18.51
N LEU A 80 -9.34 0.50 -17.45
CA LEU A 80 -7.93 0.85 -17.35
C LEU A 80 -7.06 -0.41 -17.23
N ASP A 81 -6.17 -0.58 -18.18
CA ASP A 81 -5.14 -1.62 -18.15
C ASP A 81 -3.97 -1.17 -17.24
N ALA A 82 -4.08 -1.40 -15.93
CA ALA A 82 -3.01 -1.09 -14.98
C ALA A 82 -1.70 -1.89 -15.24
N PRO A 83 -1.75 -3.18 -15.67
CA PRO A 83 -0.55 -3.94 -16.02
C PRO A 83 0.40 -3.26 -17.01
N GLN A 84 -0.12 -2.44 -17.93
CA GLN A 84 0.71 -1.74 -18.92
C GLN A 84 1.77 -0.78 -18.31
N ILE A 85 1.63 -0.42 -17.02
CA ILE A 85 2.59 0.40 -16.26
C ILE A 85 3.25 -0.36 -15.09
N GLY A 86 3.00 -1.67 -14.98
CA GLY A 86 3.54 -2.57 -13.96
C GLY A 86 2.72 -2.63 -12.66
N ALA A 87 1.55 -1.98 -12.60
CA ALA A 87 0.59 -2.17 -11.50
C ALA A 87 -0.36 -3.32 -11.82
N GLN A 88 -0.74 -4.11 -10.83
CA GLN A 88 -1.75 -5.14 -11.03
C GLN A 88 -3.17 -4.59 -10.97
N TYR A 89 -3.45 -3.76 -9.96
CA TYR A 89 -4.76 -3.18 -9.75
C TYR A 89 -4.68 -1.66 -9.59
N LEU A 90 -5.78 -1.00 -9.92
CA LEU A 90 -6.05 0.36 -9.50
C LEU A 90 -6.73 0.33 -8.13
N GLN A 91 -6.16 1.01 -7.14
CA GLN A 91 -6.75 1.21 -5.83
C GLN A 91 -7.00 2.69 -5.62
N MET A 92 -8.26 3.10 -5.72
CA MET A 92 -8.69 4.47 -5.47
C MET A 92 -9.44 4.56 -4.15
N TYR A 93 -8.94 5.41 -3.26
CA TYR A 93 -9.57 5.70 -1.98
C TYR A 93 -10.12 7.12 -1.99
N PHE A 94 -11.39 7.27 -1.63
CA PHE A 94 -12.06 8.57 -1.54
C PHE A 94 -12.28 8.89 -0.07
N TYR A 95 -11.85 10.08 0.35
CA TYR A 95 -11.84 10.46 1.76
C TYR A 95 -12.48 11.83 1.98
N ASN A 96 -13.27 11.93 3.05
CA ASN A 96 -13.67 13.19 3.64
C ASN A 96 -12.63 13.56 4.72
N PRO A 97 -11.83 14.63 4.55
CA PRO A 97 -10.81 15.01 5.53
C PRO A 97 -11.37 15.34 6.92
N ASN A 98 -12.66 15.66 7.03
CA ASN A 98 -13.33 15.93 8.31
C ASN A 98 -13.88 14.66 8.99
N ASN A 99 -13.88 13.51 8.30
CA ASN A 99 -14.40 12.25 8.81
C ASN A 99 -13.49 11.09 8.38
N MET A 100 -12.26 11.09 8.92
CA MET A 100 -11.26 10.09 8.60
C MET A 100 -11.39 8.85 9.51
N PRO A 101 -11.19 7.64 8.97
CA PRO A 101 -11.15 6.44 9.80
C PRO A 101 -10.03 6.50 10.84
N ASP A 102 -10.26 5.96 12.04
CA ASP A 102 -9.26 5.91 13.13
C ASP A 102 -7.96 5.19 12.75
N TRP A 103 -8.02 4.29 11.77
CA TRP A 103 -6.86 3.55 11.27
C TRP A 103 -6.09 4.29 10.17
N TYR A 104 -6.65 5.36 9.60
CA TYR A 104 -6.04 6.06 8.48
C TYR A 104 -4.78 6.82 8.88
N THR A 105 -3.64 6.52 8.25
CA THR A 105 -2.40 7.27 8.46
C THR A 105 -2.22 8.31 7.36
N PRO A 106 -2.05 9.61 7.69
CA PRO A 106 -1.79 10.62 6.69
C PRO A 106 -0.55 10.33 5.84
N PRO A 107 -0.51 10.78 4.57
CA PRO A 107 0.60 10.51 3.67
C PRO A 107 1.87 11.18 4.18
N ILE A 108 2.95 10.40 4.28
CA ILE A 108 4.25 10.89 4.76
C ILE A 108 4.96 11.61 3.62
N LYS A 109 5.56 12.77 3.89
CA LYS A 109 6.28 13.54 2.87
C LYS A 109 7.35 12.66 2.20
N GLY A 110 7.40 12.69 0.87
CA GLY A 110 8.28 11.82 0.07
C GLY A 110 7.67 10.46 -0.29
N SER A 111 6.53 10.08 0.29
CA SER A 111 5.82 8.83 -0.05
C SER A 111 4.72 8.99 -1.12
N TYR A 112 4.45 10.23 -1.54
CA TYR A 112 3.35 10.56 -2.45
C TYR A 112 3.70 11.73 -3.38
N LYS A 113 2.91 11.88 -4.45
CA LYS A 113 2.95 13.02 -5.38
C LYS A 113 1.53 13.58 -5.51
N ILE A 114 1.36 14.86 -5.19
CA ILE A 114 0.10 15.59 -5.45
C ILE A 114 0.06 15.94 -6.93
N LEU A 115 -1.04 15.61 -7.59
CA LEU A 115 -1.29 15.96 -8.98
C LEU A 115 -2.31 17.08 -9.13
N PHE A 116 -3.18 17.26 -8.14
CA PHE A 116 -4.15 18.35 -8.12
C PHE A 116 -4.47 18.78 -6.69
N GLY A 117 -4.71 20.08 -6.51
CA GLY A 117 -5.14 20.65 -5.23
C GLY A 117 -4.02 20.72 -4.19
N LYS A 118 -4.41 20.68 -2.92
CA LYS A 118 -3.49 20.71 -1.76
C LYS A 118 -3.99 19.76 -0.70
N LEU A 119 -3.08 19.07 -0.02
CA LEU A 119 -3.45 18.20 1.09
C LEU A 119 -4.25 19.02 2.14
N PRO A 120 -5.44 18.56 2.57
CA PRO A 120 -6.20 19.20 3.64
C PRO A 120 -5.36 19.34 4.91
N LYS A 121 -5.49 20.46 5.63
CA LYS A 121 -4.67 20.76 6.82
C LYS A 121 -4.95 19.81 7.98
N GLU A 122 -6.15 19.25 8.01
CA GLU A 122 -6.61 18.23 8.96
C GLU A 122 -5.78 16.95 8.86
N LEU A 123 -5.06 16.76 7.75
CA LEU A 123 -4.20 15.60 7.49
C LEU A 123 -2.71 15.91 7.70
N ASP A 124 -2.37 17.00 8.39
CA ASP A 124 -0.98 17.29 8.74
C ASP A 124 -0.39 16.13 9.56
N PHE A 125 0.73 15.62 9.07
CA PHE A 125 1.40 14.48 9.68
C PHE A 125 1.98 14.86 11.05
N SER A 126 1.60 14.11 12.09
CA SER A 126 2.21 14.19 13.42
C SER A 126 3.01 12.92 13.67
N GLU A 127 4.32 13.08 13.94
CA GLU A 127 5.20 11.97 14.29
C GLU A 127 4.75 11.23 15.54
N GLU A 128 4.22 11.94 16.53
CA GLU A 128 3.71 11.34 17.77
C GLU A 128 2.49 10.46 17.49
N ASN A 129 1.50 10.99 16.77
CA ASN A 129 0.32 10.23 16.37
C ASN A 129 0.69 9.02 15.49
N PHE A 130 1.66 9.20 14.60
CA PHE A 130 2.19 8.13 13.78
C PHE A 130 2.83 7.04 14.64
N LYS A 131 3.69 7.41 15.60
CA LYS A 131 4.34 6.45 16.52
C LYS A 131 3.30 5.65 17.31
N ILE A 132 2.27 6.30 17.85
CA ILE A 132 1.19 5.62 18.59
C ILE A 132 0.48 4.58 17.69
N ARG A 133 0.10 4.98 16.47
CA ARG A 133 -0.60 4.08 15.52
C ARG A 133 0.27 2.92 15.07
N MET A 134 1.54 3.19 14.79
CA MET A 134 2.55 2.20 14.44
C MET A 134 2.72 1.18 15.56
N ILE A 135 2.90 1.62 16.81
CA ILE A 135 3.01 0.72 17.98
C ILE A 135 1.73 -0.13 18.12
N LYS A 136 0.55 0.48 17.99
CA LYS A 136 -0.73 -0.24 18.03
C LYS A 136 -0.82 -1.32 16.94
N SER A 137 -0.42 -0.99 15.71
CA SER A 137 -0.38 -1.94 14.59
C SER A 137 0.57 -3.10 14.85
N LEU A 138 1.79 -2.80 15.32
CA LEU A 138 2.80 -3.81 15.65
C LEU A 138 2.34 -4.73 16.78
N LYS A 139 1.67 -4.22 17.82
CA LYS A 139 1.09 -5.04 18.89
C LYS A 139 -0.07 -5.94 18.42
N GLY A 140 -0.75 -5.59 17.33
CA GLY A 140 -1.78 -6.43 16.70
C GLY A 140 -1.21 -7.59 15.87
N LEU A 141 0.10 -7.59 15.60
CA LEU A 141 0.72 -8.51 14.66
C LEU A 141 0.55 -10.01 15.00
N PRO A 142 0.64 -10.46 16.27
CA PRO A 142 0.42 -11.88 16.59
C PRO A 142 -0.98 -12.38 16.16
N ALA A 143 -2.02 -11.57 16.36
CA ALA A 143 -3.37 -11.91 15.94
C ALA A 143 -3.50 -11.92 14.41
N GLU A 144 -2.85 -10.98 13.74
CA GLU A 144 -2.81 -10.86 12.28
C GLU A 144 -2.11 -12.07 11.62
N VAL A 145 -1.00 -12.54 12.19
CA VAL A 145 -0.29 -13.76 11.77
C VAL A 145 -1.23 -14.96 11.88
N SER A 146 -1.90 -15.11 13.01
CA SER A 146 -2.82 -16.21 13.28
C SER A 146 -3.98 -16.23 12.27
N THR A 147 -4.56 -15.08 11.97
CA THR A 147 -5.62 -14.93 10.97
C THR A 147 -5.13 -15.22 9.56
N THR A 148 -3.92 -14.76 9.21
CA THR A 148 -3.30 -15.00 7.91
C THR A 148 -3.11 -16.49 7.65
N ILE A 149 -2.56 -17.24 8.62
CA ILE A 149 -2.38 -18.69 8.54
C ILE A 149 -3.72 -19.41 8.35
N ARG A 150 -4.72 -19.09 9.19
CA ARG A 150 -6.05 -19.70 9.10
C ARG A 150 -6.70 -19.46 7.73
N SER A 151 -6.58 -18.24 7.19
CA SER A 151 -7.15 -17.86 5.90
C SER A 151 -6.49 -18.50 4.67
N PHE A 152 -5.38 -19.21 4.89
CA PHE A 152 -4.72 -19.99 3.85
C PHE A 152 -5.18 -21.45 3.85
N ALA A 153 -5.58 -21.99 5.00
CA ALA A 153 -6.03 -23.37 5.12
C ALA A 153 -7.31 -23.64 4.33
N ASP A 154 -8.16 -22.62 4.15
CA ASP A 154 -9.38 -22.67 3.32
C ASP A 154 -9.16 -22.10 1.91
N CYS A 155 -7.91 -21.84 1.51
CA CYS A 155 -7.59 -21.30 0.20
C CYS A 155 -7.59 -22.39 -0.88
N LEU A 156 -8.37 -22.18 -1.93
CA LEU A 156 -8.30 -22.99 -3.16
C LEU A 156 -7.07 -22.58 -3.97
N ASP A 157 -6.51 -23.50 -4.76
CA ASP A 157 -5.33 -23.23 -5.62
C ASP A 157 -5.51 -21.98 -6.48
N LYS A 158 -6.70 -21.81 -7.09
CA LYS A 158 -7.05 -20.64 -7.92
C LYS A 158 -7.03 -19.29 -7.18
N THR A 159 -7.03 -19.29 -5.85
CA THR A 159 -6.96 -18.06 -5.04
C THR A 159 -5.63 -17.90 -4.30
N VAL A 160 -4.68 -18.83 -4.45
CA VAL A 160 -3.37 -18.78 -3.78
C VAL A 160 -2.62 -17.51 -4.18
N TYR A 161 -2.57 -17.17 -5.47
CA TYR A 161 -1.95 -15.94 -5.95
C TYR A 161 -2.47 -14.69 -5.22
N ARG A 162 -3.80 -14.59 -5.07
CA ARG A 162 -4.44 -13.48 -4.34
C ARG A 162 -4.00 -13.47 -2.88
N ARG A 163 -3.92 -14.62 -2.21
CA ARG A 163 -3.47 -14.72 -0.82
C ARG A 163 -2.00 -14.34 -0.66
N THR A 164 -1.13 -14.80 -1.55
CA THR A 164 0.28 -14.42 -1.58
C THR A 164 0.44 -12.93 -1.82
N ARG A 165 -0.34 -12.30 -2.70
CA ARG A 165 -0.33 -10.85 -2.84
C ARG A 165 -0.78 -10.11 -1.57
N LEU A 166 -1.84 -10.59 -0.92
CA LEU A 166 -2.33 -10.00 0.34
C LEU A 166 -1.31 -10.10 1.47
N ILE A 167 -0.36 -11.04 1.44
CA ILE A 167 0.71 -11.06 2.44
C ILE A 167 1.72 -9.93 2.19
N ALA A 168 2.03 -9.62 0.92
CA ALA A 168 2.94 -8.54 0.57
C ALA A 168 2.43 -7.16 1.05
N THR A 169 1.11 -6.93 0.97
CA THR A 169 0.48 -5.69 1.47
C THR A 169 0.56 -5.54 2.98
N LYS A 170 0.82 -6.63 3.73
CA LYS A 170 1.08 -6.62 5.19
C LYS A 170 2.56 -6.49 5.50
N ILE A 171 3.40 -7.25 4.79
CA ILE A 171 4.85 -7.31 5.02
C ILE A 171 5.48 -5.93 4.90
N PHE A 172 5.15 -5.17 3.84
CA PHE A 172 5.81 -3.87 3.64
C PHE A 172 5.48 -2.89 4.77
N PRO A 173 4.21 -2.59 5.12
CA PRO A 173 3.94 -1.69 6.25
C PRO A 173 4.60 -2.12 7.57
N ILE A 174 4.69 -3.42 7.85
CA ILE A 174 5.33 -3.94 9.07
C ILE A 174 6.85 -3.70 9.05
N MET A 175 7.51 -3.98 7.93
CA MET A 175 8.94 -3.71 7.74
C MET A 175 9.25 -2.23 8.00
N TYR A 176 8.48 -1.33 7.38
CA TYR A 176 8.64 0.11 7.57
C TYR A 176 8.34 0.54 9.00
N SER A 177 7.33 -0.05 9.65
CA SER A 177 6.95 0.25 11.04
C SER A 177 8.05 -0.16 12.02
N LEU A 178 8.64 -1.34 11.86
CA LEU A 178 9.76 -1.79 12.70
C LEU A 178 10.99 -0.90 12.53
N LEU A 179 11.36 -0.57 11.29
CA LEU A 179 12.45 0.37 11.01
C LEU A 179 12.19 1.76 11.60
N SER A 180 10.98 2.28 11.46
CA SER A 180 10.59 3.57 12.03
C SER A 180 10.64 3.58 13.56
N TYR A 181 10.31 2.45 14.19
CA TYR A 181 10.40 2.31 15.65
C TYR A 181 11.86 2.33 16.12
N ASP A 182 12.72 1.49 15.52
CA ASP A 182 14.10 1.33 15.98
C ASP A 182 15.05 2.47 15.58
N LEU A 183 14.77 3.15 14.48
CA LEU A 183 15.62 4.23 13.96
C LEU A 183 15.08 5.63 14.28
N GLU A 184 13.92 5.73 14.91
CA GLU A 184 13.28 6.98 15.37
C GLU A 184 13.08 8.09 14.31
N HIS A 185 13.27 7.78 13.02
CA HIS A 185 13.17 8.73 11.90
C HIS A 185 12.08 8.32 10.89
N PRO A 186 10.79 8.31 11.27
CA PRO A 186 9.73 7.76 10.43
C PRO A 186 9.60 8.46 9.08
N ASN A 187 9.79 9.77 9.02
CA ASN A 187 9.76 10.53 7.76
C ASN A 187 10.83 10.04 6.76
N GLU A 188 12.05 9.83 7.24
CA GLU A 188 13.15 9.37 6.40
C GLU A 188 12.95 7.92 5.96
N ILE A 189 12.52 7.05 6.88
CA ILE A 189 12.26 5.64 6.58
C ILE A 189 11.16 5.50 5.54
N TRP A 190 10.04 6.20 5.70
CA TRP A 190 8.90 6.09 4.79
C TRP A 190 9.09 6.82 3.46
N ALA A 191 10.12 7.66 3.32
CA ALA A 191 10.53 8.22 2.04
C ALA A 191 11.41 7.26 1.21
N LYS A 192 12.01 6.22 1.82
CA LYS A 192 12.82 5.23 1.11
C LYS A 192 11.99 4.39 0.14
N THR A 193 12.63 3.90 -0.91
CA THR A 193 12.09 2.86 -1.80
C THR A 193 11.92 1.54 -1.04
N LYS A 194 11.13 0.59 -1.58
CA LYS A 194 11.00 -0.74 -0.95
C LYS A 194 12.33 -1.48 -0.81
N PHE A 195 13.23 -1.37 -1.80
CA PHE A 195 14.50 -2.08 -1.79
C PHE A 195 15.51 -1.45 -0.81
N GLU A 196 15.57 -0.11 -0.72
CA GLU A 196 16.40 0.54 0.30
C GLU A 196 15.92 0.22 1.72
N ALA A 197 14.60 0.14 1.94
CA ALA A 197 14.05 -0.27 3.22
C ALA A 197 14.33 -1.77 3.51
N LEU A 198 14.26 -2.63 2.49
CA LEU A 198 14.64 -4.04 2.61
C LEU A 198 16.10 -4.21 3.01
N ASP A 199 17.03 -3.54 2.32
CA ASP A 199 18.46 -3.61 2.61
C ASP A 199 18.74 -3.18 4.05
N LEU A 200 18.14 -2.07 4.47
CA LEU A 200 18.26 -1.56 5.84
C LEU A 200 17.67 -2.54 6.87
N PHE A 201 16.52 -3.16 6.57
CA PHE A 201 15.91 -4.15 7.44
C PHE A 201 16.80 -5.37 7.61
N CYS A 202 17.37 -5.88 6.52
CA CYS A 202 18.23 -7.07 6.55
C CYS A 202 19.52 -6.80 7.33
N GLN A 203 20.12 -5.61 7.17
CA GLN A 203 21.28 -5.20 7.95
C GLN A 203 20.97 -5.06 9.45
N LYS A 204 19.76 -4.61 9.79
CA LYS A 204 19.37 -4.35 11.19
C LYS A 204 18.95 -5.61 11.94
N TYR A 205 18.19 -6.49 11.30
CA TYR A 205 17.52 -7.63 11.96
C TYR A 205 18.06 -8.99 11.56
N GLU A 206 19.03 -9.06 10.63
CA GLU A 206 19.61 -10.32 10.13
C GLU A 206 18.52 -11.32 9.69
N ASN A 207 17.48 -10.80 9.02
CA ASN A 207 16.30 -11.56 8.65
C ASN A 207 16.37 -12.02 7.19
N GLU A 208 16.68 -13.29 6.97
CA GLU A 208 16.78 -13.85 5.62
C GLU A 208 15.39 -14.08 4.98
N ASN A 209 14.35 -14.34 5.78
CA ASN A 209 13.00 -14.62 5.29
C ASN A 209 12.42 -13.47 4.47
N ILE A 210 12.65 -12.21 4.86
CA ILE A 210 12.14 -11.09 4.07
C ILE A 210 12.88 -10.97 2.73
N SER A 211 14.19 -11.18 2.68
CA SER A 211 14.94 -11.18 1.42
C SER A 211 14.48 -12.29 0.49
N GLU A 212 14.31 -13.50 1.04
CA GLU A 212 13.81 -14.64 0.28
C GLU A 212 12.38 -14.41 -0.22
N PHE A 213 11.49 -13.86 0.61
CA PHE A 213 10.15 -13.48 0.17
C PHE A 213 10.20 -12.53 -1.04
N PHE A 214 11.06 -11.51 -1.01
CA PHE A 214 11.24 -10.57 -2.11
C PHE A 214 11.79 -11.24 -3.38
N ASN A 215 12.69 -12.21 -3.25
CA ASN A 215 13.18 -12.98 -4.38
C ASN A 215 12.04 -13.79 -5.02
N LEU A 216 11.25 -14.50 -4.21
CA LEU A 216 10.15 -15.35 -4.68
C LEU A 216 9.07 -14.54 -5.40
N ILE A 217 8.66 -13.38 -4.88
CA ILE A 217 7.65 -12.54 -5.57
C ILE A 217 8.19 -11.89 -6.85
N GLN A 218 9.49 -11.64 -6.95
CA GLN A 218 10.11 -11.19 -8.20
C GLN A 218 10.21 -12.29 -9.25
N LEU A 219 10.35 -13.55 -8.82
CA LEU A 219 10.25 -14.70 -9.72
C LEU A 219 8.80 -14.89 -10.20
N LEU A 220 7.83 -14.79 -9.28
CA LEU A 220 6.39 -14.85 -9.60
C LEU A 220 5.91 -13.71 -10.51
N ALA A 221 6.60 -12.57 -10.50
CA ALA A 221 6.33 -11.49 -11.45
C ALA A 221 6.55 -11.92 -12.91
N LYS A 222 7.42 -12.91 -13.14
CA LYS A 222 7.71 -13.47 -14.48
C LYS A 222 6.77 -14.61 -14.86
N ASP A 223 6.30 -15.37 -13.87
CA ASP A 223 5.34 -16.46 -14.06
C ASP A 223 4.34 -16.52 -12.90
N HIS A 224 3.17 -15.94 -13.11
CA HIS A 224 2.09 -15.88 -12.13
C HIS A 224 1.21 -17.14 -12.12
N ASN A 225 1.66 -18.26 -12.71
CA ASN A 225 0.93 -19.53 -12.69
C ASN A 225 1.65 -20.63 -11.90
N ASP A 226 2.86 -20.36 -11.39
CA ASP A 226 3.60 -21.32 -10.57
C ASP A 226 3.01 -21.41 -9.15
N LEU A 227 2.08 -22.35 -8.98
CA LEU A 227 1.38 -22.59 -7.72
C LEU A 227 2.33 -22.93 -6.57
N GLU A 228 3.38 -23.70 -6.80
CA GLU A 228 4.31 -24.12 -5.75
C GLU A 228 5.17 -22.95 -5.31
N LEU A 229 5.64 -22.14 -6.26
CA LEU A 229 6.35 -20.90 -5.96
C LEU A 229 5.47 -19.90 -5.18
N MET A 230 4.16 -19.82 -5.48
CA MET A 230 3.24 -18.98 -4.70
C MET A 230 3.04 -19.49 -3.26
N LYS A 231 2.92 -20.80 -3.07
CA LYS A 231 2.81 -21.42 -1.74
C LYS A 231 4.10 -21.20 -0.95
N GLN A 232 5.26 -21.34 -1.59
CA GLN A 232 6.56 -21.06 -0.99
C GLN A 232 6.67 -19.58 -0.58
N ALA A 233 6.32 -18.65 -1.48
CA ALA A 233 6.32 -17.22 -1.16
C ALA A 233 5.37 -16.91 0.02
N PHE A 234 4.17 -17.50 0.03
CA PHE A 234 3.25 -17.34 1.15
C PHE A 234 3.86 -17.86 2.47
N PHE A 235 4.44 -19.06 2.45
CA PHE A 235 5.08 -19.67 3.61
C PHE A 235 6.21 -18.80 4.17
N VAL A 236 7.16 -18.40 3.33
CA VAL A 236 8.29 -17.55 3.73
C VAL A 236 7.81 -16.20 4.25
N GLY A 237 6.79 -15.62 3.61
CA GLY A 237 6.16 -14.38 4.08
C GLY A 237 5.54 -14.53 5.47
N VAL A 238 4.88 -15.67 5.76
CA VAL A 238 4.34 -15.95 7.10
C VAL A 238 5.45 -16.12 8.14
N GLU A 239 6.54 -16.81 7.81
CA GLU A 239 7.68 -16.97 8.71
C GLU A 239 8.31 -15.62 9.07
N PHE A 240 8.48 -14.72 8.09
CA PHE A 240 8.84 -13.34 8.37
C PHE A 240 7.86 -12.65 9.33
N LEU A 241 6.54 -12.76 9.10
CA LEU A 241 5.55 -12.12 9.98
C LEU A 241 5.61 -12.67 11.42
N LYS A 242 5.90 -13.97 11.61
CA LYS A 242 6.11 -14.56 12.94
C LYS A 242 7.34 -13.98 13.62
N GLU A 243 8.44 -13.78 12.90
CA GLU A 243 9.65 -13.17 13.44
C GLU A 243 9.43 -11.70 13.79
N ALA A 244 8.78 -10.96 12.90
CA ALA A 244 8.36 -9.58 13.15
C ALA A 244 7.44 -9.47 14.39
N ALA A 245 6.55 -10.44 14.60
CA ALA A 245 5.71 -10.51 15.80
C ALA A 245 6.55 -10.65 17.07
N LYS A 246 7.55 -11.54 17.10
CA LYS A 246 8.49 -11.70 18.23
C LYS A 246 9.28 -10.43 18.50
N ILE A 247 9.66 -9.67 17.46
CA ILE A 247 10.32 -8.37 17.62
C ILE A 247 9.34 -7.36 18.25
N SER A 248 8.09 -7.31 17.77
CA SER A 248 7.06 -6.38 18.24
C SER A 248 6.67 -6.56 19.72
N GLU A 249 6.81 -7.76 20.27
CA GLU A 249 6.55 -8.02 21.69
C GLU A 249 7.51 -7.22 22.60
N LYS A 250 8.73 -6.95 22.13
CA LYS A 250 9.78 -6.23 22.88
C LYS A 250 9.61 -4.70 22.88
N ILE A 251 8.72 -4.17 22.06
CA ILE A 251 8.41 -2.74 21.94
C ILE A 251 7.80 -2.22 23.26
N LYS A 252 8.43 -1.18 23.82
CA LYS A 252 7.95 -0.46 25.02
C LYS A 252 7.01 0.69 24.62
N ILE A 253 6.07 1.01 25.53
CA ILE A 253 5.15 2.17 25.45
C ILE A 253 5.84 3.37 26.06
#